data_AF-A0A2E8KE31-F1
#
_entry.id   AF-A0A2E8KE31-F1
#
_cell.length_a   1.000
_cell.length_b   1.000
_cell.length_c   1.000
_cell.angle_alpha   90.00
_cell.angle_beta   90.00
_cell.angle_gamma   90.00
#
_symmetry.space_group_name_H-M   'P 1'
#
loop_
_entity.id
_entity.type
_entity.pdbx_description
1 polymer ?
#
loop_
_entity_poly.entity_id
_entity_poly.type
_entity_poly.pdbx_seq_one_letter_code
_entity_poly.pdbx_strand_id
1 'polypeptide(L)'
;MADAVATQTIQDGGNTAIFRFTNVSDGSGESAVAKIDVSALAVDPVTGAACTKVSIQKIYYSTIGMGVKIFFNASTNVLAWQLNADWADTLDFSDFTGIPNNAGSGVNGDVLFTTVGHSSGDVYNIVMQVRKHF
;
A
#
# COMPACT_ATOMS: atom_id res chain seq x y z
N MET A 1 -2.07 0.35 -23.72
CA MET A 1 -3.43 0.43 -23.15
C MET A 1 -3.18 0.34 -21.67
N ALA A 2 -3.28 1.44 -20.92
CA ALA A 2 -2.76 1.51 -19.56
C ALA A 2 -3.07 0.27 -18.68
N ASP A 3 -2.16 -0.05 -17.77
CA ASP A 3 -2.29 -1.14 -16.79
C ASP A 3 -3.72 -1.29 -16.26
N ALA A 4 -4.22 -2.53 -16.24
CA ALA A 4 -5.52 -2.84 -15.67
C ALA A 4 -5.39 -2.95 -14.14
N VAL A 5 -5.56 -1.82 -13.46
CA VAL A 5 -5.45 -1.71 -12.01
C VAL A 5 -6.80 -1.71 -11.31
N ALA A 6 -6.88 -2.34 -10.13
CA ALA A 6 -8.05 -2.25 -9.27
C ALA A 6 -7.66 -2.16 -7.79
N THR A 7 -8.45 -1.39 -7.04
CA THR A 7 -8.37 -1.26 -5.59
C THR A 7 -9.72 -1.63 -5.00
N GLN A 8 -9.73 -2.46 -3.96
CA GLN A 8 -10.91 -2.85 -3.21
C GLN A 8 -10.66 -2.65 -1.72
N THR A 9 -11.51 -1.86 -1.07
CA THR A 9 -11.58 -1.80 0.40
C THR A 9 -12.34 -3.03 0.89
N ILE A 10 -11.68 -3.89 1.64
CA ILE A 10 -12.30 -5.06 2.30
C ILE A 10 -12.90 -4.63 3.64
N GLN A 11 -12.16 -3.81 4.38
CA GLN A 11 -12.59 -3.27 5.67
C GLN A 11 -11.98 -1.88 5.88
N ASP A 12 -12.75 -0.96 6.44
CA ASP A 12 -12.26 0.31 6.95
C ASP A 12 -12.90 0.56 8.33
N GLY A 13 -12.28 0.00 9.36
CA GLY A 13 -12.77 0.09 10.73
C GLY A 13 -12.15 1.25 11.52
N GLY A 14 -12.48 1.33 12.81
CA GLY A 14 -11.99 2.39 13.69
C GLY A 14 -10.46 2.40 13.85
N ASN A 15 -9.79 1.26 13.94
CA ASN A 15 -8.33 1.19 14.14
C ASN A 15 -7.56 0.49 13.01
N THR A 16 -8.25 -0.25 12.15
CA THR A 16 -7.63 -1.10 11.13
C THR A 16 -8.42 -1.03 9.84
N ALA A 17 -7.69 -0.89 8.74
CA ALA A 17 -8.23 -0.99 7.39
C ALA A 17 -7.50 -2.10 6.60
N ILE A 18 -8.23 -2.75 5.71
CA ILE A 18 -7.77 -3.86 4.88
C ILE A 18 -8.14 -3.58 3.44
N PHE A 19 -7.16 -3.67 2.55
CA PHE A 19 -7.32 -3.39 1.13
C PHE A 19 -6.79 -4.54 0.29
N ARG A 20 -7.36 -4.71 -0.89
CA ARG A 20 -6.82 -5.56 -1.96
C ARG A 20 -6.50 -4.72 -3.18
N PHE A 21 -5.34 -4.96 -3.76
CA PHE A 21 -4.82 -4.30 -4.95
C PHE A 21 -4.47 -5.34 -5.99
N THR A 22 -4.82 -5.08 -7.24
CA THR A 22 -4.42 -5.90 -8.39
C THR A 22 -3.94 -5.03 -9.54
N ASN A 23 -2.99 -5.55 -10.31
CA ASN A 23 -2.53 -4.96 -11.56
C ASN A 23 -2.26 -6.08 -12.56
N VAL A 24 -2.71 -5.88 -13.81
CA VAL A 24 -2.19 -6.57 -14.99
C VAL A 24 -1.50 -5.52 -15.87
N SER A 25 -0.19 -5.64 -16.00
CA SER A 25 0.67 -4.64 -16.63
C SER A 25 0.52 -4.67 -18.16
N ASP A 26 0.45 -3.49 -18.78
CA ASP A 26 0.56 -3.34 -20.23
C ASP A 26 2.00 -3.16 -20.71
N GLY A 27 2.94 -3.10 -19.77
CA GLY A 27 4.37 -2.82 -20.00
C GLY A 27 4.79 -1.40 -19.62
N SER A 28 3.87 -0.54 -19.18
CA SER A 28 4.19 0.81 -18.66
C SER A 28 4.36 0.88 -17.14
N GLY A 29 3.70 -0.04 -16.43
CA GLY A 29 3.78 -0.14 -14.98
C GLY A 29 3.18 1.03 -14.22
N GLU A 30 3.20 0.94 -12.89
CA GLU A 30 2.79 2.02 -12.00
C GLU A 30 3.99 2.81 -11.46
N SER A 31 3.81 4.12 -11.31
CA SER A 31 4.78 5.03 -10.68
C SER A 31 4.09 5.92 -9.66
N ALA A 32 4.41 5.71 -8.38
CA ALA A 32 3.94 6.49 -7.24
C ALA A 32 2.40 6.64 -7.17
N VAL A 33 1.67 5.57 -7.53
CA VAL A 33 0.20 5.56 -7.49
C VAL A 33 -0.28 5.44 -6.05
N ALA A 34 -1.11 6.38 -5.59
CA ALA A 34 -1.72 6.33 -4.27
C ALA A 34 -2.72 5.17 -4.17
N LYS A 35 -2.36 4.15 -3.40
CA LYS A 35 -3.18 2.95 -3.19
C LYS A 35 -4.01 3.04 -1.91
N ILE A 36 -3.46 3.69 -0.89
CA ILE A 36 -4.18 4.05 0.34
C ILE A 36 -4.12 5.57 0.45
N ASP A 37 -5.25 6.22 0.21
CA ASP A 37 -5.46 7.63 0.54
C ASP A 37 -5.92 7.72 2.00
N VAL A 38 -5.04 8.23 2.86
CA VAL A 38 -5.28 8.28 4.30
C VAL A 38 -6.40 9.26 4.65
N SER A 39 -6.53 10.34 3.89
CA SER A 39 -7.54 11.36 4.12
C SER A 39 -8.96 10.88 3.79
N ALA A 40 -9.08 9.82 2.99
CA ALA A 40 -10.35 9.19 2.63
C ALA A 40 -10.77 8.06 3.59
N LEU A 41 -9.95 7.70 4.58
CA LEU A 41 -10.29 6.64 5.55
C LEU A 41 -11.29 7.14 6.59
N ALA A 42 -12.09 6.22 7.13
CA ALA A 42 -13.04 6.50 8.18
C ALA A 42 -12.38 7.21 9.37
N VAL A 43 -13.08 8.16 9.98
CA VAL A 43 -12.62 8.83 11.20
C VAL A 43 -12.64 7.88 12.39
N ASP A 44 -11.94 8.25 13.46
CA ASP A 44 -12.04 7.53 14.73
C ASP A 44 -13.50 7.60 15.25
N PRO A 45 -14.14 6.46 15.55
CA PRO A 45 -15.57 6.42 15.88
C PRO A 45 -15.90 6.99 17.26
N VAL A 46 -14.91 7.24 18.12
CA VAL A 46 -15.09 7.74 19.49
C VAL A 46 -14.81 9.24 19.56
N THR A 47 -13.72 9.69 18.95
CA THR A 47 -13.21 11.06 19.02
C THR A 47 -13.56 11.89 17.79
N GLY A 48 -13.92 11.26 16.67
CA GLY A 48 -14.17 11.93 15.39
C GLY A 48 -12.91 12.46 14.70
N ALA A 49 -11.72 12.12 15.22
CA ALA A 49 -10.46 12.57 14.64
C ALA A 49 -10.22 11.94 13.26
N ALA A 50 -9.71 12.73 12.32
CA ALA A 50 -9.35 12.26 10.98
C ALA A 50 -8.09 11.37 11.05
N CYS A 51 -8.04 10.32 10.23
CA CYS A 51 -6.82 9.52 10.11
C CYS A 51 -5.71 10.39 9.52
N THR A 52 -4.56 10.42 10.19
CA THR A 52 -3.41 11.24 9.78
C THR A 52 -2.29 10.41 9.18
N LYS A 53 -2.14 9.16 9.63
CA LYS A 53 -1.10 8.22 9.17
C LYS A 53 -1.55 6.77 9.29
N VAL A 54 -0.82 5.89 8.61
CA VAL A 54 -0.97 4.44 8.77
C VAL A 54 0.36 3.75 9.09
N SER A 55 0.30 2.65 9.83
CA SER A 55 1.38 1.65 9.93
C SER A 55 1.00 0.40 9.17
N ILE A 56 1.94 -0.20 8.44
CA ILE A 56 1.71 -1.44 7.69
C ILE A 56 1.84 -2.64 8.65
N GLN A 57 0.77 -3.40 8.86
CA GLN A 57 0.76 -4.53 9.79
C GLN A 57 1.01 -5.86 9.08
N LYS A 58 0.34 -6.10 7.95
CA LYS A 58 0.49 -7.34 7.18
C LYS A 58 0.44 -7.07 5.69
N ILE A 59 1.20 -7.83 4.92
CA ILE A 59 1.16 -7.83 3.46
C ILE A 59 1.08 -9.28 2.99
N TYR A 60 -0.02 -9.64 2.36
CA TYR A 60 -0.15 -10.87 1.59
C TYR A 60 0.07 -10.51 0.14
N TYR A 61 0.99 -11.17 -0.55
CA TYR A 61 1.23 -10.84 -1.95
C TYR A 61 1.54 -12.06 -2.80
N SER A 62 1.26 -11.91 -4.09
CA SER A 62 1.77 -12.74 -5.16
C SER A 62 2.11 -11.83 -6.34
N THR A 63 3.30 -12.01 -6.87
CA THR A 63 3.87 -11.25 -7.99
C THR A 63 4.34 -12.22 -9.07
N ILE A 64 4.11 -11.86 -10.34
CA ILE A 64 4.50 -12.64 -11.51
C ILE A 64 5.11 -11.67 -12.52
N GLY A 65 6.38 -11.86 -12.85
CA GLY A 65 7.15 -11.04 -13.79
C GLY A 65 7.56 -9.64 -13.30
N MET A 66 6.91 -9.10 -12.27
CA MET A 66 7.21 -7.76 -11.74
C MET A 66 7.37 -7.71 -10.22
N GLY A 67 8.18 -6.79 -9.71
CA GLY A 67 8.23 -6.42 -8.29
C GLY A 67 7.39 -5.17 -7.99
N VAL A 68 7.14 -4.89 -6.71
CA VAL A 68 6.42 -3.69 -6.27
C VAL A 68 7.16 -3.01 -5.13
N LYS A 69 7.51 -1.74 -5.31
CA LYS A 69 7.98 -0.87 -4.23
C LYS A 69 6.80 -0.15 -3.60
N ILE A 70 6.75 -0.21 -2.28
CA ILE A 70 5.76 0.45 -1.44
C ILE A 70 6.42 1.64 -0.78
N PHE A 71 5.81 2.81 -0.90
CA PHE A 71 6.33 4.06 -0.36
C PHE A 71 5.35 4.70 0.60
N PHE A 72 5.90 5.41 1.58
CA PHE A 72 5.18 6.45 2.31
C PHE A 72 5.30 7.77 1.56
N ASN A 73 4.18 8.44 1.34
CA ASN A 73 4.12 9.71 0.64
C ASN A 73 4.75 10.84 1.48
N ALA A 74 5.63 11.61 0.83
CA ALA A 74 6.19 12.88 1.30
C ALA A 74 6.73 13.66 0.11
N SER A 75 7.25 14.87 0.32
CA SER A 75 7.91 15.66 -0.75
C SER A 75 9.00 14.84 -1.49
N THR A 76 9.69 13.98 -0.73
CA THR A 76 10.47 12.86 -1.27
C THR A 76 9.94 11.58 -0.66
N ASN A 77 9.29 10.75 -1.48
CA ASN A 77 8.71 9.47 -1.06
C ASN A 77 9.76 8.58 -0.38
N VAL A 78 9.40 7.99 0.76
CA VAL A 78 10.29 7.10 1.54
C VAL A 78 9.90 5.65 1.28
N LEU A 79 10.87 4.79 0.94
CA LEU A 79 10.60 3.37 0.73
C LEU A 79 10.19 2.72 2.05
N ALA A 80 8.98 2.19 2.10
CA ALA A 80 8.47 1.40 3.22
C ALA A 80 8.91 -0.05 3.11
N TRP A 81 8.71 -0.66 1.94
CA TRP A 81 9.06 -2.05 1.66
C TRP A 81 9.17 -2.32 0.16
N GLN A 82 9.85 -3.39 -0.23
CA GLN A 82 9.86 -3.88 -1.61
C GLN A 82 9.46 -5.35 -1.65
N LEU A 83 8.49 -5.66 -2.52
CA LEU A 83 8.08 -7.01 -2.87
C LEU A 83 8.90 -7.47 -4.07
N ASN A 84 9.46 -8.67 -3.99
CA ASN A 84 10.21 -9.29 -5.08
C ASN A 84 9.29 -9.72 -6.24
N ALA A 85 9.88 -9.90 -7.42
CA ALA A 85 9.20 -10.51 -8.55
C ALA A 85 9.14 -12.03 -8.38
N ASP A 86 8.18 -12.67 -9.07
CA ASP A 86 8.03 -14.12 -9.18
C ASP A 86 7.97 -14.84 -7.83
N TRP A 87 7.19 -14.28 -6.90
CA TRP A 87 7.11 -14.79 -5.55
C TRP A 87 5.71 -14.65 -4.96
N ALA A 88 5.45 -15.40 -3.90
CA ALA A 88 4.26 -15.24 -3.10
C ALA A 88 4.59 -15.50 -1.64
N ASP A 89 4.15 -14.61 -0.76
CA ASP A 89 4.42 -14.73 0.67
C ASP A 89 3.43 -13.92 1.51
N THR A 90 3.49 -14.14 2.82
CA THR A 90 2.83 -13.34 3.84
C THR A 90 3.88 -12.71 4.74
N LEU A 91 3.96 -11.38 4.69
CA LEU A 91 4.80 -10.60 5.59
C LEU A 91 3.94 -10.13 6.76
N ASP A 92 4.25 -10.60 7.96
CA ASP A 92 3.54 -10.22 9.19
C ASP A 92 4.46 -9.40 10.11
N PHE A 93 4.03 -8.16 10.36
CA PHE A 93 4.71 -7.19 11.23
C PHE A 93 3.89 -6.89 12.49
N SER A 94 2.84 -7.67 12.75
CA SER A 94 1.91 -7.44 13.86
C SER A 94 2.46 -7.87 15.23
N ASP A 95 3.59 -8.58 15.27
CA ASP A 95 4.33 -8.88 16.50
C ASP A 95 4.87 -7.62 17.20
N PHE A 96 4.98 -6.52 16.47
CA PHE A 96 5.27 -5.19 16.99
C PHE A 96 4.23 -4.17 16.52
N THR A 97 4.58 -2.90 16.40
CA THR A 97 3.66 -1.83 16.03
C THR A 97 3.24 -1.82 14.54
N GLY A 98 3.73 -2.76 13.73
CA GLY A 98 3.77 -2.66 12.27
C GLY A 98 4.88 -1.71 11.80
N ILE A 99 5.11 -1.61 10.48
CA ILE A 99 6.08 -0.67 9.91
C ILE A 99 5.49 0.74 9.97
N PRO A 100 6.02 1.65 10.81
CA PRO A 100 5.47 2.98 10.96
C PRO A 100 5.86 3.89 9.78
N ASN A 101 4.95 4.80 9.42
CA ASN A 101 5.26 5.85 8.46
C ASN A 101 6.32 6.83 9.03
N ASN A 102 7.54 6.71 8.54
CA ASN A 102 8.71 7.53 8.90
C ASN A 102 8.99 8.64 7.88
N ALA A 103 8.03 8.97 7.02
CA ALA A 103 8.21 10.01 6.02
C ALA A 103 8.35 11.41 6.66
N GLY A 104 9.20 12.24 6.05
CA GLY A 104 9.60 13.54 6.58
C GLY A 104 8.67 14.68 6.14
N SER A 105 9.27 15.78 5.67
CA SER A 105 8.53 16.97 5.20
C SER A 105 7.55 16.64 4.09
N GLY A 106 6.35 17.23 4.14
CA GLY A 106 5.28 17.02 3.16
C GLY A 106 4.53 15.69 3.29
N VAL A 107 4.72 14.94 4.39
CA VAL A 107 3.96 13.71 4.64
C VAL A 107 2.45 13.97 4.72
N ASN A 108 1.67 13.18 4.00
CA ASN A 108 0.20 13.21 4.06
C ASN A 108 -0.39 11.86 4.55
N GLY A 109 0.46 10.89 4.87
CA GLY A 109 0.07 9.58 5.39
C GLY A 109 -0.12 8.49 4.33
N ASP A 110 -0.29 8.86 3.06
CA ASP A 110 -0.64 7.93 1.98
C ASP A 110 0.41 6.85 1.75
N VAL A 111 -0.06 5.71 1.22
CA VAL A 111 0.77 4.61 0.78
C VAL A 111 0.72 4.52 -0.75
N LEU A 112 1.89 4.60 -1.38
CA LEU A 112 2.04 4.64 -2.83
C LEU A 112 2.72 3.36 -3.34
N PHE A 113 2.29 2.88 -4.51
CA PHE A 113 2.94 1.77 -5.20
C PHE A 113 3.67 2.23 -6.47
N THR A 114 4.84 1.63 -6.70
CA THR A 114 5.58 1.71 -7.95
C THR A 114 5.99 0.30 -8.35
N THR A 115 5.65 -0.12 -9.56
CA THR A 115 6.09 -1.41 -10.10
C THR A 115 7.55 -1.33 -10.56
N VAL A 116 8.27 -2.46 -10.53
CA VAL A 116 9.69 -2.54 -10.92
C VAL A 116 9.89 -3.78 -11.78
N GLY A 117 10.61 -3.64 -12.90
CA GLY A 117 10.92 -4.76 -13.79
C GLY A 117 9.73 -5.31 -14.56
N HIS A 118 8.66 -4.52 -14.71
CA HIS A 118 7.43 -4.93 -15.38
C HIS A 118 7.59 -5.04 -16.91
N SER A 119 6.84 -5.98 -17.47
CA SER A 119 6.58 -6.22 -18.88
C SER A 119 5.07 -6.34 -19.12
N SER A 120 4.67 -6.44 -20.38
CA SER A 120 3.27 -6.67 -20.74
C SER A 120 2.83 -8.07 -20.30
N GLY A 121 1.71 -8.16 -19.58
CA GLY A 121 1.16 -9.42 -19.05
C GLY A 121 1.61 -9.77 -17.63
N ASP A 122 2.55 -9.03 -17.04
CA ASP A 122 2.96 -9.22 -15.66
C ASP A 122 1.84 -8.86 -14.69
N VAL A 123 1.82 -9.49 -13.51
CA VAL A 123 0.71 -9.36 -12.55
C VAL A 123 1.21 -9.18 -11.12
N TYR A 124 0.50 -8.37 -10.34
CA TYR A 124 0.53 -8.50 -8.88
C TYR A 124 -0.88 -8.62 -8.29
N ASN A 125 -0.96 -9.31 -7.15
CA ASN A 125 -2.10 -9.29 -6.24
C ASN A 125 -1.57 -9.08 -4.83
N ILE A 126 -2.01 -8.00 -4.18
CA ILE A 126 -1.52 -7.59 -2.86
C ILE A 126 -2.73 -7.33 -1.97
N VAL A 127 -2.78 -7.97 -0.81
CA VAL A 127 -3.71 -7.61 0.27
C VAL A 127 -2.90 -7.03 1.42
N MET A 128 -3.27 -5.85 1.87
CA MET A 128 -2.57 -5.14 2.94
C MET A 128 -3.51 -4.85 4.10
N GLN A 129 -3.06 -5.17 5.31
CA GLN A 129 -3.67 -4.72 6.55
C GLN A 129 -2.84 -3.56 7.11
N VAL A 130 -3.51 -2.45 7.40
CA VAL A 130 -2.89 -1.26 7.98
C VAL A 130 -3.57 -0.86 9.28
N ARG A 131 -2.79 -0.34 10.23
CA ARG A 131 -3.28 0.31 11.44
C ARG A 131 -3.39 1.81 11.21
N LYS A 132 -4.51 2.39 11.60
CA LYS A 132 -4.81 3.82 11.50
C LYS A 132 -4.27 4.56 12.72
N HIS A 133 -3.83 5.80 12.50
CA HIS A 133 -3.40 6.73 13.53
C HIS A 133 -4.14 8.05 13.34
N PHE A 134 -4.53 8.65 14.46
CA PHE A 134 -5.36 9.83 14.54
C PHE A 134 -4.59 10.95 15.23
#